data_AF-X1FF02-F1
#
_entry.id   AF-X1FF02-F1
#
_cell.length_a   1.000
_cell.length_b   1.000
_cell.length_c   1.000
_cell.angle_alpha   90.00
_cell.angle_beta   90.00
_cell.angle_gamma   90.00
#
_symmetry.space_group_name_H-M   'P 1'
#
loop_
_entity.id
_entity.type
_entity.pdbx_description
1 polymer ?
#
loop_
_entity_poly.entity_id
_entity_poly.type
_entity_poly.pdbx_seq_one_letter_code
_entity_poly.pdbx_strand_id
1 'polypeptide(L)'
;NGLSLGTIGCNFACVFCQNWTISQANIKDVQVEELSPEKAIQLALQNNSPAICYTYSEPLIWYEYILDTAKLAKKNNLKNILVTNGFINREPYYGGHLP
;
A
#
# COMPACT_ATOMS: atom_id res chain seq x y z
N ASN A 1 -9.26 -3.68 -14.36
CA ASN A 1 -8.70 -2.33 -14.22
C ASN A 1 -8.89 -1.86 -12.78
N GLY A 2 -7.94 -2.13 -11.87
CA GLY A 2 -7.98 -1.63 -10.49
C GLY A 2 -7.11 -0.38 -10.34
N LEU A 3 -7.39 0.44 -9.32
CA LEU A 3 -6.55 1.57 -8.97
C LEU A 3 -5.36 1.05 -8.16
N SER A 4 -4.17 1.04 -8.77
CA SER A 4 -2.94 0.61 -8.12
C SER A 4 -2.25 1.76 -7.40
N LEU A 5 -1.97 1.56 -6.11
CA LEU A 5 -1.30 2.50 -5.23
C LEU A 5 0.01 1.88 -4.75
N GLY A 6 1.07 2.68 -4.73
CA GLY A 6 2.37 2.29 -4.17
C GLY A 6 3.06 3.51 -3.56
N THR A 7 4.01 3.24 -2.68
CA THR A 7 4.83 4.26 -2.02
C THR A 7 6.30 4.10 -2.40
N ILE A 8 7.14 5.04 -1.96
CA ILE A 8 8.58 4.86 -1.99
C ILE A 8 9.00 4.00 -0.80
N GLY A 9 9.94 3.09 -1.02
CA GLY A 9 10.56 2.30 0.02
C GLY A 9 9.95 0.90 0.21
N CYS A 10 10.80 -0.08 0.46
CA CYS A 10 10.46 -1.46 0.75
C CYS A 10 11.42 -2.00 1.81
N ASN A 11 10.94 -2.87 2.69
CA ASN A 11 11.77 -3.50 3.71
C ASN A 11 12.75 -4.52 3.12
N PHE A 12 12.55 -4.92 1.86
CA PHE A 12 13.39 -5.85 1.11
C PHE A 12 14.07 -5.16 -0.07
N ALA A 13 15.28 -5.61 -0.40
CA ALA A 13 16.01 -5.26 -1.62
C ALA A 13 16.15 -6.51 -2.51
N CYS A 14 15.03 -7.04 -3.00
CA CYS A 14 15.05 -8.27 -3.80
C CYS A 14 15.91 -8.11 -5.05
N VAL A 15 16.82 -9.06 -5.30
CA VAL A 15 17.74 -9.04 -6.46
C VAL A 15 17.02 -9.08 -7.82
N PHE A 16 15.75 -9.47 -7.83
CA PHE A 16 14.89 -9.56 -9.02
C PHE A 16 13.73 -8.54 -8.99
N CYS A 17 13.79 -7.49 -8.17
CA CYS A 17 12.70 -6.53 -8.06
C CYS A 17 12.52 -5.73 -9.36
N GLN A 18 11.36 -5.83 -10.00
CA GLN A 18 11.01 -5.05 -11.19
C GLN A 18 10.68 -3.58 -10.87
N ASN A 19 10.32 -3.28 -9.62
CA ASN A 19 9.97 -1.94 -9.13
C ASN A 19 11.10 -1.33 -8.27
N TRP A 20 12.35 -1.80 -8.44
CA TRP A 20 13.48 -1.42 -7.57
C TRP A 20 13.73 0.10 -7.54
N THR A 21 13.43 0.78 -8.66
CA THR A 21 13.60 2.23 -8.81
C THR A 21 12.72 3.04 -7.86
N ILE A 22 11.59 2.51 -7.40
CA ILE A 22 10.76 3.15 -6.36
C ILE A 22 10.93 2.49 -5.00
N SER A 23 11.20 1.18 -4.97
CA SER A 23 11.31 0.43 -3.71
C SER A 23 12.60 0.76 -2.95
N GLN A 24 13.64 1.23 -3.65
CA GLN A 24 14.95 1.59 -3.10
C GLN A 24 15.32 3.06 -3.34
N ALA A 25 14.38 3.89 -3.81
CA ALA A 25 14.61 5.32 -3.97
C ALA A 25 14.60 6.07 -2.63
N ASN A 26 15.25 7.23 -2.58
CA ASN A 26 14.99 8.19 -1.53
C ASN A 26 13.79 9.07 -1.90
N ILE A 27 13.06 9.53 -0.89
CA ILE A 27 11.93 10.47 -1.04
C ILE A 27 12.30 11.75 -1.80
N LYS A 28 13.58 12.14 -1.80
CA LYS A 28 14.08 13.34 -2.51
C LYS A 28 14.27 13.11 -4.01
N ASP A 29 14.35 11.86 -4.44
CA ASP A 29 14.73 11.48 -5.81
C ASP A 29 13.50 11.19 -6.70
N VAL A 30 12.30 11.14 -6.12
CA VAL A 30 11.07 10.75 -6.80
C VAL A 30 9.95 11.72 -6.42
N GLN A 31 9.16 12.11 -7.42
CA GLN A 31 7.96 12.92 -7.18
C GLN A 31 6.87 12.05 -6.56
N VAL A 32 6.36 12.49 -5.41
CA VAL A 32 5.24 11.87 -4.72
C VAL A 32 4.12 12.88 -4.51
N GLU A 33 2.90 12.37 -4.46
CA GLU A 33 1.73 13.13 -4.09
C GLU A 33 1.18 12.56 -2.78
N GLU A 34 0.74 13.43 -1.88
CA GLU A 34 -0.02 13.02 -0.71
C GLU A 34 -1.44 12.64 -1.15
N LEU A 35 -1.82 11.40 -0.91
CA LEU A 35 -3.13 10.87 -1.25
C LEU A 35 -3.81 10.42 0.04
N SER A 36 -4.97 10.99 0.36
CA SER A 36 -5.78 10.53 1.51
C SER A 36 -6.61 9.29 1.12
N PRO A 37 -7.02 8.46 2.11
CA PRO A 37 -7.92 7.33 1.87
C PRO A 37 -9.21 7.72 1.12
N GLU A 38 -9.83 8.84 1.49
CA GLU A 38 -11.05 9.35 0.85
C GLU A 38 -10.80 9.73 -0.60
N LYS A 39 -9.66 10.37 -0.87
CA LYS A 39 -9.26 10.77 -2.22
C LYS A 39 -8.98 9.55 -3.09
N ALA A 40 -8.36 8.49 -2.54
CA ALA A 40 -8.14 7.24 -3.24
C ALA A 40 -9.47 6.58 -3.66
N ILE A 41 -10.48 6.57 -2.78
CA ILE A 41 -11.81 6.07 -3.12
C ILE A 41 -12.46 6.93 -4.22
N GLN A 42 -12.39 8.26 -4.09
CA GLN A 42 -12.92 9.16 -5.11
C GLN A 42 -12.29 8.88 -6.49
N LEU A 43 -10.96 8.75 -6.55
CA LEU A 43 -10.24 8.45 -7.78
C LEU A 43 -10.65 7.09 -8.37
N ALA A 44 -10.79 6.06 -7.53
CA ALA A 44 -11.22 4.75 -7.99
C ALA A 44 -12.62 4.79 -8.61
N LEU A 45 -13.56 5.48 -7.97
CA LEU A 45 -14.93 5.65 -8.48
C LEU A 45 -14.95 6.45 -9.79
N GLN A 46 -14.20 7.57 -9.85
CA GLN A 46 -14.09 8.38 -11.07
C GLN A 46 -13.52 7.59 -12.26
N ASN A 47 -12.58 6.69 -11.99
CA ASN A 47 -11.96 5.85 -13.00
C ASN A 47 -12.71 4.51 -13.24
N ASN A 48 -13.89 4.32 -12.66
CA ASN A 48 -14.66 3.07 -12.72
C ASN A 48 -13.82 1.82 -12.35
N SER A 49 -12.88 1.99 -11.41
CA SER A 49 -12.04 0.90 -10.91
C SER A 49 -12.85 0.08 -9.90
N PRO A 50 -12.95 -1.26 -10.04
CA PRO A 50 -13.71 -2.10 -9.12
C PRO A 50 -12.90 -2.50 -7.88
N ALA A 51 -11.63 -2.07 -7.78
CA ALA A 51 -10.72 -2.47 -6.72
C ALA A 51 -9.64 -1.40 -6.46
N ILE A 52 -9.19 -1.35 -5.20
CA ILE A 52 -7.94 -0.71 -4.77
C ILE A 52 -6.87 -1.80 -4.66
N CYS A 53 -5.73 -1.60 -5.29
CA CYS A 53 -4.58 -2.50 -5.25
C CYS A 53 -3.41 -1.81 -4.52
N TYR A 54 -2.99 -2.34 -3.37
CA TYR A 54 -1.81 -1.85 -2.64
C TYR A 54 -0.60 -2.69 -3.09
N THR A 55 0.34 -2.07 -3.83
CA THR A 55 1.35 -2.78 -4.64
C THR A 55 2.59 -1.92 -4.96
N TYR A 56 3.44 -2.43 -5.85
CA TYR A 56 4.73 -1.89 -6.35
C TYR A 56 5.87 -1.88 -5.32
N SER A 57 5.64 -1.33 -4.14
CA SER A 57 6.50 -1.41 -2.96
C SER A 57 5.89 -2.35 -1.91
N GLU A 58 6.50 -2.49 -0.72
CA GLU A 58 5.90 -3.33 0.33
C GLU A 58 4.76 -2.58 1.04
N PRO A 59 3.48 -2.97 0.84
CA PRO A 59 2.33 -2.29 1.40
C PRO A 59 2.26 -2.29 2.93
N LEU A 60 2.77 -3.33 3.60
CA LEU A 60 2.61 -3.46 5.05
C LEU A 60 3.42 -2.44 5.87
N ILE A 61 4.31 -1.69 5.23
CA ILE A 61 5.06 -0.59 5.87
C ILE A 61 4.15 0.62 6.15
N TRP A 62 3.05 0.76 5.42
CA TRP A 62 2.07 1.86 5.52
C TRP A 62 0.68 1.30 5.84
N TYR A 63 0.66 0.34 6.78
CA TYR A 63 -0.52 -0.44 7.16
C TYR A 63 -1.72 0.43 7.57
N GLU A 64 -1.50 1.50 8.31
CA GLU A 64 -2.58 2.38 8.80
C GLU A 64 -3.36 3.01 7.64
N TYR A 65 -2.65 3.50 6.62
CA TYR A 65 -3.26 4.03 5.40
C TYR A 65 -4.09 2.95 4.68
N ILE A 66 -3.54 1.73 4.58
CA ILE A 66 -4.23 0.61 3.94
C ILE A 66 -5.49 0.24 4.71
N LEU A 67 -5.41 0.17 6.04
CA LEU A 67 -6.52 -0.20 6.89
C LEU A 67 -7.69 0.78 6.72
N ASP A 68 -7.40 2.07 6.73
CA ASP A 68 -8.44 3.10 6.57
C ASP A 68 -9.00 3.13 5.16
N THR A 69 -8.13 3.04 4.14
CA THR A 69 -8.57 2.93 2.74
C THR A 69 -9.41 1.68 2.50
N ALA A 70 -9.03 0.53 3.08
CA ALA A 70 -9.73 -0.73 2.89
C ALA A 70 -11.13 -0.74 3.50
N LYS A 71 -11.30 -0.09 4.67
CA LYS A 71 -12.62 0.13 5.29
C LYS A 71 -13.51 0.97 4.36
N LEU A 72 -12.97 2.05 3.80
CA LEU A 72 -13.71 2.93 2.89
C LEU A 72 -14.03 2.25 1.56
N ALA A 73 -13.10 1.48 1.00
CA ALA A 73 -13.30 0.68 -0.20
C ALA A 73 -14.48 -0.28 -0.01
N LYS A 74 -14.53 -1.01 1.11
CA LYS A 74 -15.64 -1.92 1.45
C LYS A 74 -16.98 -1.19 1.52
N LYS A 75 -17.02 0.01 2.13
CA LYS A 75 -18.24 0.84 2.20
C LYS A 75 -18.74 1.29 0.82
N ASN A 76 -17.84 1.40 -0.16
CA ASN A 76 -18.14 1.87 -1.52
C ASN A 76 -18.20 0.71 -2.55
N ASN A 77 -18.36 -0.54 -2.09
CA ASN A 77 -18.43 -1.73 -2.94
C ASN A 77 -17.19 -1.95 -3.84
N LEU A 78 -16.03 -1.46 -3.40
CA LEU A 78 -14.74 -1.69 -4.04
C LEU A 78 -14.03 -2.88 -3.37
N LYS A 79 -13.39 -3.71 -4.18
CA LYS A 79 -12.54 -4.81 -3.68
C LYS A 79 -11.20 -4.27 -3.19
N ASN A 80 -10.59 -4.98 -2.24
CA ASN A 80 -9.22 -4.72 -1.82
C ASN A 80 -8.30 -5.82 -2.33
N ILE A 81 -7.15 -5.44 -2.90
CA ILE A 81 -6.09 -6.35 -3.34
C ILE A 81 -4.80 -5.91 -2.65
N LEU A 82 -4.17 -6.84 -1.93
CA LEU A 82 -2.91 -6.59 -1.23
C LEU A 82 -1.81 -7.44 -1.87
N VAL A 83 -0.78 -6.79 -2.43
CA VAL A 83 0.39 -7.46 -3.03
C VAL A 83 1.59 -7.21 -2.14
N THR A 84 1.92 -8.19 -1.30
CA THR A 84 2.89 -8.06 -0.22
C THR A 84 3.88 -9.23 -0.22
N ASN A 85 5.11 -8.98 0.24
CA ASN A 85 6.08 -10.01 0.59
C ASN A 85 5.72 -10.73 1.91
N GLY A 86 4.77 -10.20 2.69
CA GLY A 86 4.21 -10.82 3.89
C GLY A 86 5.14 -10.80 5.12
N PHE A 87 6.28 -10.13 5.05
CA PHE A 87 7.26 -10.12 6.13
C PHE A 87 6.91 -9.07 7.19
N ILE A 88 6.38 -9.54 8.32
CA ILE A 88 5.99 -8.72 9.47
C ILE A 88 6.71 -9.23 10.73
N ASN A 89 7.25 -8.31 11.53
CA ASN A 89 7.76 -8.64 12.86
C ASN A 89 6.60 -8.99 13.80
N ARG A 90 6.69 -10.13 14.49
CA ARG A 90 5.64 -10.58 15.42
C ARG A 90 5.44 -9.63 16.60
N GLU A 91 6.51 -9.09 17.17
CA GLU A 91 6.42 -8.26 18.39
C GLU A 91 5.61 -6.96 18.22
N PRO A 92 5.85 -6.12 17.19
CA PRO A 92 5.00 -4.97 16.92
C PRO A 92 3.55 -5.35 16.60
N TYR A 93 3.32 -6.51 15.98
CA TYR A 93 1.99 -6.95 15.56
C TYR A 93 1.09 -7.43 16.71
N TYR A 94 1.67 -8.06 17.75
CA TYR A 94 0.92 -8.56 18.92
C TYR A 94 0.94 -7.62 20.13
N GLY A 95 1.37 -6.36 19.97
CA GLY A 95 1.33 -5.36 21.05
C GLY A 95 2.36 -5.56 22.16
N GLY A 96 3.54 -6.09 21.83
CA GLY A 96 4.69 -6.15 22.75
C GLY A 96 4.54 -7.06 23.97
N HIS A 97 3.47 -7.86 24.05
CA HIS A 97 3.29 -8.86 25.11
C HIS A 97 3.53 -10.24 24.52
N LEU A 98 4.80 -10.64 24.47
CA LEU A 98 5.15 -12.05 24.57
C LEU A 98 5.45 -12.36 26.05
N PRO A 99 5.17 -13.58 26.53
CA PRO A 99 5.51 -14.01 27.89
C PRO A 99 7.02 -13.91 28.18
#